data_AF-A0A1H4FS46-F1
#
_entry.id   AF-A0A1H4FS46-F1
#
_cell.length_a   1.000
_cell.length_b   1.000
_cell.length_c   1.000
_cell.angle_alpha   90.00
_cell.angle_beta   90.00
_cell.angle_gamma   90.00
#
_symmetry.space_group_name_H-M   'P 1'
#
loop_
_entity.id
_entity.type
_entity.pdbx_description
1 polymer ?
#
loop_
_entity_poly.entity_id
_entity_poly.type
_entity_poly.pdbx_seq_one_letter_code
_entity_poly.pdbx_strand_id
1 'polypeptide(L)'
;MAKINLRPWREERNERLQKNFIGNLVGSGLLGVLMLVASAQYYDMQISRQEARNAYMSSEIAVLDQKIKEIQQLRAKRERLLERLNVIQQLQGNRPVIVRSFDELVRVLPDDIHYSSLSRAGETINIKGEAKDNSNVSDLMRSLDQSIWFKEPDLSKVDNLEGTMRFDMKAAMTRPNAEEAGR
;
A
#
# COMPACT_ATOMS: atom_id res chain seq x y z
N MET A 1 82.39 24.77 -79.18
CA MET A 1 81.40 25.86 -79.07
C MET A 1 80.10 25.25 -78.55
N ALA A 2 79.59 25.74 -77.42
CA ALA A 2 78.47 25.12 -76.71
C ALA A 2 77.12 25.48 -77.38
N LYS A 3 76.28 24.47 -77.64
CA LYS A 3 74.89 24.66 -78.08
C LYS A 3 74.02 24.96 -76.86
N ILE A 4 73.54 26.20 -76.76
CA ILE A 4 72.60 26.63 -75.71
C ILE A 4 71.17 26.41 -76.21
N ASN A 5 70.37 25.69 -75.43
CA ASN A 5 68.96 25.44 -75.72
C ASN A 5 68.12 26.65 -75.30
N LEU A 6 67.46 27.30 -76.27
CA LEU A 6 66.67 28.53 -76.09
C LEU A 6 65.15 28.29 -76.02
N ARG A 7 64.70 27.04 -75.88
CA ARG A 7 63.27 26.76 -75.72
C ARG A 7 62.79 27.28 -74.35
N PRO A 8 61.69 28.06 -74.24
CA PRO A 8 61.22 28.68 -72.99
C PRO A 8 60.52 27.66 -72.06
N TRP A 9 61.21 26.57 -71.73
CA TRP A 9 60.68 25.43 -70.98
C TRP A 9 60.23 25.77 -69.55
N ARG A 10 60.71 26.89 -68.98
CA ARG A 10 60.35 27.34 -67.63
C ARG A 10 58.92 27.89 -67.59
N GLU A 11 58.50 28.61 -68.62
CA GLU A 11 57.16 29.20 -68.72
C GLU A 11 56.11 28.11 -68.95
N GLU A 12 56.35 27.20 -69.90
CA GLU A 12 55.49 26.04 -70.16
C GLU A 12 55.33 25.16 -68.90
N ARG A 13 56.40 25.01 -68.09
CA ARG A 13 56.34 24.27 -66.82
C ARG A 13 55.50 24.99 -65.78
N ASN A 14 55.66 26.30 -65.61
CA ASN A 14 54.92 27.08 -64.63
C ASN A 14 53.42 27.13 -64.96
N GLU A 15 53.06 27.29 -66.23
CA GLU A 15 51.66 27.28 -66.66
C GLU A 15 50.99 25.92 -66.39
N ARG A 16 51.68 24.81 -66.66
CA ARG A 16 51.18 23.46 -66.32
C ARG A 16 51.00 23.28 -64.81
N LEU A 17 51.96 23.73 -64.01
CA LEU A 17 51.87 23.66 -62.54
C LEU A 17 50.72 24.52 -62.01
N GLN A 18 50.50 25.72 -62.56
CA GLN A 18 49.41 26.60 -62.17
C GLN A 18 48.04 26.02 -62.55
N LYS A 19 47.89 25.46 -63.75
CA LYS A 19 46.66 24.77 -64.17
C LYS A 19 46.35 23.57 -63.27
N ASN A 20 47.36 22.76 -62.94
CA ASN A 20 47.21 21.64 -62.03
C ASN A 20 46.87 22.09 -60.60
N PHE A 21 47.48 23.18 -60.12
CA PHE A 21 47.20 23.73 -58.80
C PHE A 21 45.76 24.22 -58.69
N ILE A 22 45.28 25.00 -59.67
CA ILE A 22 43.89 25.48 -59.72
C ILE A 22 42.92 24.30 -59.85
N GLY A 23 43.22 23.32 -60.71
CA GLY A 23 42.41 22.12 -60.86
C GLY A 23 42.29 21.33 -59.56
N ASN A 24 43.41 21.13 -58.85
CA ASN A 24 43.43 20.45 -57.56
C ASN A 24 42.73 21.25 -56.47
N LEU A 25 42.85 22.59 -56.47
CA LEU A 25 42.19 23.46 -55.51
C LEU A 25 40.67 23.44 -55.67
N VAL A 26 40.19 23.54 -56.90
CA VAL A 26 38.75 23.43 -57.20
C VAL A 26 38.27 22.02 -56.90
N GLY A 27 39.02 20.99 -57.29
CA GLY A 27 38.68 19.59 -57.02
C GLY A 27 38.57 19.28 -55.53
N SER A 28 39.52 19.74 -54.71
CA SER A 28 39.47 19.55 -53.25
C SER A 28 38.34 20.35 -52.61
N GLY A 29 38.09 21.58 -53.07
CA GLY A 29 36.95 22.38 -52.64
C GLY A 29 35.62 21.70 -52.92
N LEU A 30 35.44 21.16 -54.13
CA LEU A 30 34.22 20.46 -54.53
C LEU A 30 34.00 19.18 -53.72
N LEU A 31 35.07 18.41 -53.48
CA LEU A 31 35.03 17.23 -52.61
C LEU A 31 34.66 17.59 -51.17
N GLY A 32 35.19 18.69 -50.64
CA GLY A 32 34.85 19.18 -49.30
C GLY A 32 33.37 19.53 -49.18
N VAL A 33 32.81 20.25 -50.16
CA VAL A 33 31.37 20.57 -50.21
C VAL A 33 30.53 19.31 -50.31
N LEU A 34 30.90 18.36 -51.17
CA LEU A 34 30.20 17.08 -51.30
C LEU A 34 30.17 16.29 -49.99
N MET A 35 31.29 16.20 -49.28
CA MET A 35 31.35 15.52 -47.98
C MET A 35 30.48 16.22 -46.94
N LEU A 36 30.46 17.56 -46.90
CA LEU A 36 29.60 18.31 -45.98
C LEU A 36 28.12 18.04 -46.24
N VAL A 37 27.69 18.12 -47.50
CA VAL A 37 26.28 17.87 -47.87
C VAL A 37 25.88 16.41 -47.58
N ALA A 38 26.74 15.44 -47.93
CA ALA A 38 26.48 14.03 -47.64
C ALA A 38 26.37 13.78 -46.12
N SER A 39 27.23 14.41 -45.33
CA SER A 39 27.21 14.29 -43.86
C SER A 39 25.95 14.91 -43.28
N ALA A 40 25.56 16.11 -43.72
CA ALA A 40 24.35 16.78 -43.28
C ALA A 40 23.10 15.92 -43.57
N GLN A 41 22.97 15.41 -44.79
CA GLN A 41 21.87 14.53 -45.19
C GLN A 41 21.83 13.24 -44.35
N TYR A 42 22.98 12.66 -44.05
CA TYR A 42 23.06 11.47 -43.20
C TYR A 42 22.55 11.74 -41.78
N TYR A 43 22.95 12.87 -41.18
CA TYR A 43 22.50 13.25 -39.85
C TYR A 43 21.01 13.62 -39.83
N ASP A 44 20.51 14.36 -40.81
CA ASP A 44 19.08 14.70 -40.91
C ASP A 44 18.21 13.44 -40.96
N MET A 45 18.62 12.43 -41.74
CA MET A 45 17.90 11.15 -41.80
C MET A 45 17.94 10.40 -40.46
N GLN A 46 19.01 10.50 -39.68
CA GLN A 46 19.06 9.90 -38.35
C GLN A 46 18.18 10.66 -37.34
N ILE A 47 18.22 11.99 -37.38
CA ILE A 47 17.40 12.86 -36.52
C ILE A 47 15.91 12.59 -36.78
N SER A 48 15.48 12.59 -38.04
CA SER A 48 14.09 12.33 -38.41
C SER A 48 13.59 10.96 -37.90
N ARG A 49 14.43 9.92 -38.01
CA ARG A 49 14.10 8.59 -37.45
C ARG A 49 13.99 8.62 -35.93
N GLN A 50 14.87 9.35 -35.26
CA GLN A 50 14.84 9.50 -33.81
C GLN A 50 13.60 10.28 -33.35
N GLU A 51 13.23 11.35 -34.06
CA GLU A 51 12.03 12.13 -33.78
C GLU A 51 10.75 11.31 -33.95
N ALA A 52 10.65 10.52 -35.02
CA ALA A 52 9.51 9.61 -35.21
C ALA A 52 9.38 8.59 -34.06
N ARG A 53 10.50 8.05 -33.60
CA ARG A 53 10.53 7.13 -32.45
C ARG A 53 10.17 7.82 -31.14
N ASN A 54 10.63 9.05 -30.94
CA ASN A 54 10.28 9.85 -29.78
C ASN A 54 8.77 10.18 -29.78
N ALA A 55 8.22 10.54 -30.93
CA ALA A 55 6.78 10.81 -31.08
C ALA A 55 5.95 9.56 -30.78
N TYR A 56 6.35 8.39 -31.30
CA TYR A 56 5.71 7.12 -30.99
C TYR A 56 5.75 6.83 -29.48
N MET A 57 6.93 6.91 -28.85
CA MET A 57 7.09 6.71 -27.40
C MET A 57 6.21 7.66 -26.60
N SER A 58 6.18 8.94 -26.96
CA SER A 58 5.36 9.95 -26.28
C SER A 58 3.87 9.65 -26.39
N SER A 59 3.41 9.17 -27.55
CA SER A 59 2.01 8.79 -27.74
C SER A 59 1.61 7.58 -26.89
N GLU A 60 2.47 6.56 -26.80
CA GLU A 60 2.21 5.37 -25.97
C GLU A 60 2.23 5.72 -24.48
N ILE A 61 3.14 6.61 -24.05
CA ILE A 61 3.17 7.13 -22.68
C ILE A 61 1.83 7.80 -22.33
N ALA A 62 1.27 8.62 -23.23
CA ALA A 62 -0.01 9.28 -22.99
C ALA A 62 -1.17 8.27 -22.84
N VAL A 63 -1.18 7.19 -23.63
CA VAL A 63 -2.16 6.10 -23.50
C VAL A 63 -1.99 5.37 -22.16
N LEU A 64 -0.76 5.07 -21.77
CA LEU A 64 -0.47 4.41 -20.50
C LEU A 64 -0.86 5.29 -19.30
N ASP A 65 -0.61 6.60 -19.36
CA ASP A 65 -1.01 7.54 -18.31
C ASP A 65 -2.52 7.58 -18.10
N GLN A 66 -3.31 7.48 -19.18
CA GLN A 66 -4.76 7.39 -19.07
C GLN A 66 -5.19 6.11 -18.35
N LYS A 67 -4.58 4.97 -18.68
CA LYS A 67 -4.84 3.68 -18.01
C LYS A 67 -4.44 3.73 -16.52
N ILE A 68 -3.32 4.37 -16.21
CA ILE A 68 -2.86 4.54 -14.81
C ILE A 68 -3.89 5.36 -14.01
N LYS A 69 -4.41 6.46 -14.58
CA LYS A 69 -5.45 7.26 -13.93
C LYS A 69 -6.72 6.45 -13.67
N GLU A 70 -7.14 5.62 -14.62
CA GLU A 70 -8.29 4.74 -14.44
C GLU A 70 -8.07 3.73 -13.29
N ILE A 71 -6.89 3.11 -13.23
CA ILE A 71 -6.51 2.19 -12.15
C ILE A 71 -6.54 2.90 -10.80
N GLN A 72 -6.03 4.13 -10.71
CA GLN A 72 -6.07 4.91 -9.47
C GLN A 72 -7.51 5.20 -9.02
N GLN A 73 -8.39 5.56 -9.95
CA GLN A 73 -9.81 5.76 -9.65
C GLN A 73 -10.49 4.47 -9.16
N LEU A 74 -10.20 3.33 -9.80
CA LEU A 74 -10.72 2.03 -9.39
C LEU A 74 -10.23 1.63 -8.00
N ARG A 75 -8.95 1.87 -7.69
CA ARG A 75 -8.38 1.62 -6.36
C ARG A 75 -9.06 2.47 -5.29
N ALA A 76 -9.26 3.76 -5.55
CA ALA A 76 -9.96 4.66 -4.63
C ALA A 76 -11.41 4.22 -4.39
N LYS A 77 -12.11 3.72 -5.42
CA LYS A 77 -13.46 3.13 -5.27
C LYS A 77 -13.43 1.88 -4.40
N ARG A 78 -12.47 0.97 -4.64
CA ARG A 78 -12.30 -0.26 -3.85
C ARG A 78 -12.06 0.05 -2.38
N GLU A 79 -11.20 1.02 -2.07
CA GLU A 79 -10.88 1.41 -0.70
C GLU A 79 -12.12 1.95 0.03
N ARG A 80 -12.91 2.83 -0.61
CA ARG A 80 -14.20 3.29 -0.06
C ARG A 80 -15.20 2.16 0.18
N LEU A 81 -15.22 1.16 -0.68
CA LEU A 81 -16.09 -0.01 -0.50
C LEU A 81 -15.63 -0.88 0.68
N LEU A 82 -14.32 -1.07 0.84
CA LEU A 82 -13.77 -1.80 1.98
C LEU A 82 -14.02 -1.08 3.31
N GLU A 83 -13.89 0.24 3.33
CA GLU A 83 -14.20 1.05 4.52
C GLU A 83 -15.67 0.87 4.94
N ARG A 84 -16.61 0.95 3.98
CA ARG A 84 -18.03 0.71 4.23
C ARG A 84 -18.30 -0.72 4.71
N LEU A 85 -17.64 -1.71 4.10
CA LEU A 85 -17.76 -3.10 4.53
C LEU A 85 -17.27 -3.30 5.96
N ASN A 86 -16.15 -2.69 6.34
CA ASN A 86 -15.61 -2.78 7.70
C ASN A 86 -16.58 -2.18 8.73
N VAL A 87 -17.15 -1.00 8.45
CA VAL A 87 -18.17 -0.39 9.32
C VAL A 87 -19.38 -1.31 9.48
N ILE A 88 -19.88 -1.92 8.40
CA ILE A 88 -20.99 -2.88 8.47
C ILE A 88 -20.60 -4.13 9.26
N GLN A 89 -19.41 -4.68 9.05
CA GLN A 89 -18.92 -5.84 9.79
C GLN A 89 -18.77 -5.54 11.28
N GLN A 90 -18.27 -4.36 11.67
CA GLN A 90 -18.21 -3.94 13.07
C GLN A 90 -19.60 -3.84 13.71
N LEU A 91 -20.61 -3.38 12.96
CA LEU A 91 -21.99 -3.31 13.43
C LEU A 91 -22.66 -4.69 13.54
N GLN A 92 -22.30 -5.65 12.67
CA GLN A 92 -22.90 -6.99 12.65
C GLN A 92 -22.19 -7.99 13.57
N GLY A 93 -20.86 -7.91 13.70
CA GLY A 93 -20.02 -8.89 14.41
C GLY A 93 -20.18 -8.91 15.93
N ASN A 94 -20.71 -7.84 16.54
CA ASN A 94 -20.88 -7.77 17.99
C ASN A 94 -22.21 -8.35 18.51
N ARG A 95 -23.15 -8.75 17.64
CA ARG A 95 -24.47 -9.23 18.10
C ARG A 95 -24.47 -10.64 18.71
N PRO A 96 -23.77 -11.65 18.15
CA PRO A 96 -23.79 -13.01 18.70
C PRO A 96 -23.02 -13.16 20.03
N VAL A 97 -21.98 -12.35 20.24
CA VAL A 97 -21.14 -12.43 21.44
C VAL A 97 -21.92 -12.01 22.68
N ILE A 98 -22.70 -10.93 22.61
CA ILE A 98 -23.45 -10.42 23.77
C ILE A 98 -24.44 -11.47 24.28
N VAL A 99 -25.21 -12.10 23.38
CA VAL A 99 -26.22 -13.11 23.75
C VAL A 99 -25.56 -14.31 24.40
N ARG A 100 -24.45 -14.81 23.84
CA ARG A 100 -23.73 -15.97 24.38
C ARG A 100 -23.07 -15.67 25.74
N SER A 101 -22.58 -14.45 25.93
CA SER A 101 -22.04 -14.03 27.23
C SER A 101 -23.12 -13.92 28.31
N PHE A 102 -24.33 -13.45 27.97
CA PHE A 102 -25.46 -13.46 28.90
C PHE A 102 -25.92 -14.88 29.25
N ASP A 103 -25.97 -15.78 28.26
CA ASP A 103 -26.30 -17.21 28.47
C ASP A 103 -25.32 -17.86 29.45
N GLU A 104 -24.02 -17.63 29.29
CA GLU A 104 -23.02 -18.20 30.19
C GLU A 104 -23.03 -17.60 31.60
N LEU A 105 -23.35 -16.30 31.75
CA LEU A 105 -23.53 -15.71 33.09
C LEU A 105 -24.67 -16.35 33.88
N VAL A 106 -25.74 -16.74 33.20
CA VAL A 106 -26.85 -17.46 33.83
C VAL A 106 -26.44 -18.90 34.16
N ARG A 107 -25.61 -19.53 33.31
CA ARG A 107 -25.18 -20.92 33.48
C ARG A 107 -24.18 -21.13 34.63
N VAL A 108 -23.33 -20.15 34.88
CA VAL A 108 -22.30 -20.20 35.95
C VAL A 108 -22.78 -19.64 37.30
N LEU A 109 -24.04 -19.17 37.37
CA LEU A 109 -24.63 -18.60 38.58
C LEU A 109 -24.91 -19.70 39.63
N PRO A 110 -24.28 -19.64 40.82
CA PRO A 110 -24.61 -20.52 41.94
C PRO A 110 -26.01 -20.24 42.52
N ASP A 111 -26.57 -21.23 43.21
CA ASP A 111 -27.81 -21.06 43.98
C ASP A 111 -27.65 -19.95 45.05
N ASP A 112 -28.72 -19.21 45.34
CA ASP A 112 -28.77 -18.12 46.34
C ASP A 112 -27.97 -16.84 46.01
N ILE A 113 -27.73 -16.53 44.72
CA ILE A 113 -27.16 -15.26 44.26
C ILE A 113 -28.07 -14.58 43.22
N HIS A 114 -28.23 -13.27 43.34
CA HIS A 114 -29.02 -12.46 42.41
C HIS A 114 -28.18 -11.34 41.82
N TYR A 115 -28.21 -11.17 40.50
CA TYR A 115 -27.62 -10.01 39.84
C TYR A 115 -28.57 -8.81 39.92
N SER A 116 -28.06 -7.67 40.39
CA SER A 116 -28.80 -6.41 40.48
C SER A 116 -28.50 -5.49 39.29
N SER A 117 -27.25 -5.47 38.82
CA SER A 117 -26.89 -4.73 37.61
C SER A 117 -25.70 -5.34 36.90
N LEU A 118 -25.75 -5.40 35.58
CA LEU A 118 -24.61 -5.74 34.74
C LEU A 118 -24.28 -4.56 33.81
N SER A 119 -23.00 -4.22 33.71
CA SER A 119 -22.50 -3.20 32.79
C SER A 119 -21.24 -3.70 32.11
N ARG A 120 -21.17 -3.56 30.79
CA ARG A 120 -20.02 -4.00 29.98
C ARG A 120 -19.31 -2.79 29.38
N ALA A 121 -17.98 -2.76 29.54
CA ALA A 121 -17.11 -1.78 28.89
C ALA A 121 -16.03 -2.55 28.11
N GLY A 122 -16.22 -2.67 26.79
CA GLY A 122 -15.29 -3.37 25.91
C GLY A 122 -15.18 -4.87 26.22
N GLU A 123 -14.07 -5.27 26.82
CA GLU A 123 -13.74 -6.65 27.21
C GLU A 123 -13.84 -6.89 28.73
N THR A 124 -14.31 -5.92 29.51
CA THR A 124 -14.56 -6.10 30.95
C THR A 124 -16.05 -6.01 31.24
N ILE A 125 -16.53 -6.88 32.13
CA ILE A 125 -17.89 -6.83 32.66
C ILE A 125 -17.84 -6.48 34.14
N ASN A 126 -18.66 -5.50 34.54
CA ASN A 126 -18.93 -5.16 35.93
C ASN A 126 -20.25 -5.81 36.32
N ILE A 127 -20.22 -6.60 37.39
CA ILE A 127 -21.32 -7.39 37.91
C ILE A 127 -21.60 -6.89 39.32
N LYS A 128 -22.82 -6.42 39.55
CA LYS A 128 -23.33 -6.12 40.89
C LYS A 128 -24.44 -7.08 41.23
N GLY A 129 -24.42 -7.56 42.46
CA GLY A 129 -25.41 -8.52 42.91
C GLY A 129 -25.52 -8.57 44.42
N GLU A 130 -26.45 -9.40 44.85
CA GLU A 130 -26.76 -9.69 46.24
C GLU A 130 -26.62 -11.19 46.46
N ALA A 131 -25.89 -11.57 47.49
CA ALA A 131 -25.63 -12.93 47.89
C ALA A 131 -26.02 -13.11 49.36
N LYS A 132 -26.48 -14.31 49.70
CA LYS A 132 -26.87 -14.64 51.08
C LYS A 132 -25.66 -14.71 52.03
N ASP A 133 -24.56 -15.30 51.56
CA ASP A 133 -23.34 -15.54 52.33
C ASP A 133 -22.08 -15.23 51.54
N ASN A 134 -20.97 -14.95 52.24
CA ASN A 134 -19.67 -14.68 51.61
C ASN A 134 -19.07 -15.92 50.90
N SER A 135 -19.46 -17.12 51.34
CA SER A 135 -19.11 -18.38 50.65
C SER A 135 -19.61 -18.38 49.21
N ASN A 136 -20.84 -17.90 49.00
CA ASN A 136 -21.50 -17.92 47.70
C ASN A 136 -20.81 -16.94 46.73
N VAL A 137 -20.34 -15.79 47.24
CA VAL A 137 -19.52 -14.85 46.45
C VAL A 137 -18.21 -15.50 45.99
N SER A 138 -17.55 -16.24 46.87
CA SER A 138 -16.31 -16.96 46.54
C SER A 138 -16.55 -18.11 45.56
N ASP A 139 -17.69 -18.79 45.66
CA ASP A 139 -18.08 -19.85 44.73
C ASP A 139 -18.40 -19.27 43.35
N LEU A 140 -19.06 -18.12 43.27
CA LEU A 140 -19.28 -17.38 42.02
C LEU A 140 -17.95 -16.97 41.36
N MET A 141 -16.98 -16.48 42.13
CA MET A 141 -15.65 -16.16 41.59
C MET A 141 -14.99 -17.40 40.98
N ARG A 142 -15.07 -18.57 41.64
CA ARG A 142 -14.50 -19.81 41.07
C ARG A 142 -15.27 -20.28 39.83
N SER A 143 -16.59 -20.21 39.83
CA SER A 143 -17.41 -20.61 38.68
C SER A 143 -17.16 -19.70 37.46
N LEU A 144 -16.94 -18.40 37.69
CA LEU A 144 -16.58 -17.47 36.62
C LEU A 144 -15.17 -17.72 36.09
N ASP A 145 -14.19 -18.02 36.95
CA ASP A 145 -12.81 -18.31 36.54
C ASP A 145 -12.69 -19.65 35.79
N GLN A 146 -13.59 -20.60 36.08
CA GLN A 146 -13.69 -21.88 35.37
C GLN A 146 -14.41 -21.77 34.01
N SER A 147 -15.08 -20.65 33.74
CA SER A 147 -15.79 -20.44 32.48
C SER A 147 -14.81 -20.22 31.32
N ILE A 148 -15.20 -20.68 30.13
CA ILE A 148 -14.44 -20.42 28.89
C ILE A 148 -14.55 -18.94 28.49
N TRP A 149 -15.62 -18.27 28.90
CA TRP A 149 -15.98 -16.92 28.46
C TRP A 149 -15.55 -15.82 29.42
N PHE A 150 -15.25 -16.15 30.69
CA PHE A 150 -14.84 -15.21 31.72
C PHE A 150 -13.54 -15.67 32.38
N LYS A 151 -12.67 -14.73 32.74
CA LYS A 151 -11.42 -14.98 33.47
C LYS A 151 -11.15 -13.85 34.44
N GLU A 152 -10.30 -14.13 35.44
CA GLU A 152 -9.79 -13.16 36.39
C GLU A 152 -10.90 -12.35 37.08
N PRO A 153 -11.83 -13.00 37.81
CA PRO A 153 -12.82 -12.30 38.60
C PRO A 153 -12.13 -11.55 39.74
N ASP A 154 -12.30 -10.23 39.77
CA ASP A 154 -11.77 -9.33 40.79
C ASP A 154 -12.90 -8.69 41.59
N LEU A 155 -12.91 -8.95 42.89
CA LEU A 155 -13.93 -8.47 43.81
C LEU A 155 -13.56 -7.07 44.31
N SER A 156 -14.28 -6.05 43.85
CA SER A 156 -13.99 -4.65 44.17
C SER A 156 -14.58 -4.20 45.51
N LYS A 157 -15.80 -4.64 45.86
CA LYS A 157 -16.45 -4.25 47.12
C LYS A 157 -17.43 -5.29 47.61
N VAL A 158 -17.50 -5.50 48.93
CA VAL A 158 -18.55 -6.27 49.60
C VAL A 158 -19.07 -5.47 50.79
N ASP A 159 -20.37 -5.21 50.82
CA ASP A 159 -21.07 -4.55 51.93
C ASP A 159 -22.18 -5.47 52.47
N ASN A 160 -22.37 -5.52 53.79
CA ASN A 160 -23.51 -6.21 54.40
C ASN A 160 -24.64 -5.20 54.66
N LEU A 161 -25.81 -5.41 54.06
CA LEU A 161 -26.99 -4.59 54.28
C LEU A 161 -28.15 -5.50 54.70
N GLU A 162 -28.66 -5.33 55.92
CA GLU A 162 -29.87 -6.01 56.43
C GLU A 162 -29.88 -7.54 56.25
N GLY A 163 -28.70 -8.19 56.40
CA GLY A 163 -28.59 -9.65 56.30
C GLY A 163 -28.38 -10.19 54.88
N THR A 164 -28.20 -9.33 53.88
CA THR A 164 -27.82 -9.69 52.52
C THR A 164 -26.50 -9.01 52.13
N MET A 165 -25.58 -9.76 51.54
CA MET A 165 -24.27 -9.27 51.10
C MET A 165 -24.38 -8.69 49.70
N ARG A 166 -24.13 -7.38 49.54
CA ARG A 166 -24.02 -6.76 48.22
C ARG A 166 -22.58 -6.79 47.74
N PHE A 167 -22.35 -7.29 46.55
CA PHE A 167 -21.02 -7.37 45.95
C PHE A 167 -20.92 -6.56 44.65
N ASP A 168 -19.73 -6.03 44.39
CA ASP A 168 -19.33 -5.42 43.12
C ASP A 168 -18.05 -6.13 42.64
N MET A 169 -18.13 -6.74 41.47
CA MET A 169 -17.07 -7.58 40.91
C MET A 169 -16.84 -7.25 39.44
N LYS A 170 -15.60 -7.38 39.00
CA LYS A 170 -15.20 -7.23 37.60
C LYS A 170 -14.69 -8.55 37.08
N ALA A 171 -15.00 -8.89 35.83
CA ALA A 171 -14.41 -10.04 35.17
C ALA A 171 -13.98 -9.67 33.75
N ALA A 172 -12.86 -10.22 33.30
CA ALA A 172 -12.41 -10.08 31.92
C ALA A 172 -13.15 -11.09 31.02
N MET A 173 -13.70 -10.62 29.92
CA MET A 173 -14.34 -11.45 28.90
C MET A 173 -13.30 -11.95 27.92
N THR A 174 -13.16 -13.25 27.80
CA THR A 174 -12.32 -13.87 26.78
C THR A 174 -13.14 -14.05 25.50
N ARG A 175 -12.49 -13.94 24.34
CA ARG A 175 -13.06 -14.37 23.06
C ARG A 175 -12.52 -15.77 22.78
N PRO A 176 -13.24 -16.85 23.13
CA PRO A 176 -12.80 -18.19 22.79
C PRO A 176 -12.74 -18.35 21.27
N ASN A 177 -11.77 -19.14 20.80
CA ASN A 177 -11.68 -19.51 19.38
C ASN A 177 -12.96 -20.28 18.98
N ALA A 178 -13.37 -20.17 17.72
CA ALA A 178 -14.66 -20.70 17.24
C ALA A 178 -14.91 -22.20 17.53
N GLU A 179 -13.86 -22.99 17.81
CA GLU A 179 -13.95 -24.41 18.18
C GLU A 179 -14.32 -24.66 19.66
N GLU A 180 -14.08 -23.71 20.56
CA GLU A 180 -14.38 -23.83 22.00
C GLU A 180 -15.74 -23.23 22.37
N ALA A 181 -16.23 -22.26 21.59
CA ALA A 181 -17.50 -21.57 21.81
C ALA A 181 -18.75 -22.46 21.64
N GLY A 182 -18.60 -23.61 20.94
CA GLY A 182 -19.67 -24.54 20.60
C GLY A 182 -19.87 -25.71 21.56
N ARG A 183 -19.10 -25.81 22.65
CA ARG A 183 -19.30 -26.82 23.71
C ARG A 183 -20.17 -26.30 24.84
#